data_AF-A0A4Q2A0U0-F1
#
_entry.id   AF-A0A4Q2A0U0-F1
#
_cell.length_a   1.000
_cell.length_b   1.000
_cell.length_c   1.000
_cell.angle_alpha   90.00
_cell.angle_beta   90.00
_cell.angle_gamma   90.00
#
_symmetry.space_group_name_H-M   'P 1'
#
loop_
_entity.id
_entity.type
_entity.pdbx_description
1 polymer ?
#
loop_
_entity_poly.entity_id
_entity_poly.type
_entity_poly.pdbx_seq_one_letter_code
_entity_poly.pdbx_strand_id
1 'polypeptide(L)'
;MNDAKKKIINRLKTIKGHIAGIEKMIEEDKPCEDILLQIAAIKSSVHKVGIVIMEEHAMQCMVTDDDGNLVDKKQMENVIKTLLNYSK
;
A
#
# COMPACT_ATOMS: atom_id res chain seq x y z
N MET A 1 -0.33 20.09 3.25
CA MET A 1 -0.40 18.81 2.47
C MET A 1 -0.03 17.70 3.44
N ASN A 2 -0.94 16.75 3.74
CA ASN A 2 -0.76 15.72 4.78
C ASN A 2 0.59 14.98 4.61
N ASP A 3 1.39 14.87 5.67
CA ASP A 3 2.71 14.22 5.67
C ASP A 3 2.63 12.75 5.25
N ALA A 4 1.53 12.06 5.57
CA ALA A 4 1.27 10.69 5.11
C ALA A 4 1.18 10.62 3.57
N LYS A 5 0.44 11.55 2.96
CA LYS A 5 0.30 11.66 1.50
C LYS A 5 1.66 11.87 0.82
N LYS A 6 2.52 12.73 1.39
CA LYS A 6 3.88 12.96 0.85
C LYS A 6 4.74 11.70 0.95
N LYS A 7 4.70 10.98 2.09
CA LYS A 7 5.41 9.71 2.28
C LYS A 7 4.95 8.64 1.30
N ILE A 8 3.64 8.50 1.08
CA ILE A 8 3.07 7.55 0.10
C ILE A 8 3.59 7.86 -1.30
N ILE A 9 3.49 9.12 -1.75
CA ILE A 9 3.95 9.54 -3.08
C ILE A 9 5.44 9.24 -3.26
N ASN A 10 6.27 9.51 -2.26
CA ASN A 10 7.70 9.23 -2.34
C ASN A 10 7.97 7.72 -2.48
N ARG A 11 7.28 6.86 -1.72
CA ARG A 11 7.41 5.40 -1.85
C ARG A 11 6.98 4.91 -3.24
N LEU A 12 5.89 5.45 -3.77
CA LEU A 12 5.43 5.13 -5.13
C LEU A 12 6.45 5.53 -6.21
N LYS A 13 7.10 6.70 -6.05
CA LYS A 13 8.19 7.11 -6.95
C LYS A 13 9.38 6.14 -6.90
N THR A 14 9.76 5.67 -5.71
CA THR A 14 10.80 4.64 -5.55
C THR A 14 10.39 3.34 -6.24
N ILE A 15 9.17 2.85 -6.00
CA ILE A 15 8.65 1.64 -6.64
C ILE A 15 8.68 1.76 -8.17
N LYS A 16 8.28 2.91 -8.73
CA LYS A 16 8.37 3.17 -10.17
C LYS A 16 9.81 3.03 -10.70
N GLY A 17 10.80 3.52 -9.94
CA GLY A 17 12.22 3.34 -10.27
C GLY A 17 12.65 1.87 -10.27
N HIS A 18 12.19 1.06 -9.31
CA HIS A 18 12.47 -0.38 -9.29
C HIS A 18 11.83 -1.11 -10.47
N ILE A 19 10.60 -0.75 -10.87
CA ILE A 19 9.94 -1.33 -12.05
C ILE A 19 10.77 -1.05 -13.31
N ALA A 20 11.17 0.21 -13.53
CA ALA A 20 12.04 0.58 -14.65
C ALA A 20 13.40 -0.14 -14.61
N GLY A 21 13.93 -0.38 -13.40
CA GLY A 21 15.14 -1.19 -13.20
C GLY A 21 14.96 -2.65 -13.66
N ILE A 22 13.83 -3.27 -13.33
CA ILE A 22 13.51 -4.65 -13.76
C ILE A 22 13.35 -4.74 -15.28
N GLU A 23 12.66 -3.77 -15.90
CA GLU A 23 12.52 -3.71 -17.36
C GLU A 23 13.91 -3.76 -18.02
N LYS A 24 14.83 -2.90 -17.56
CA LYS A 24 16.22 -2.89 -18.04
C LYS A 24 16.96 -4.19 -17.74
N MET A 25 16.76 -4.80 -16.58
CA MET A 25 17.40 -6.09 -16.24
C MET A 25 16.96 -7.21 -17.20
N ILE A 26 15.70 -7.18 -17.67
CA ILE A 26 15.18 -8.12 -18.66
C ILE A 26 15.81 -7.84 -20.02
N GLU A 27 15.87 -6.57 -20.45
CA GLU A 27 16.51 -6.17 -21.72
C GLU A 27 18.01 -6.51 -21.78
N GLU A 28 18.68 -6.53 -20.62
CA GLU A 28 20.09 -6.89 -20.48
C GLU A 28 20.34 -8.38 -20.19
N ASP A 29 19.32 -9.24 -20.29
CA ASP A 29 19.40 -10.68 -20.03
C ASP A 29 20.03 -11.02 -18.66
N LYS A 30 19.70 -10.26 -17.62
CA LYS A 30 20.19 -10.52 -16.25
C LYS A 30 19.64 -11.85 -15.70
N PRO A 31 20.36 -12.48 -14.75
CA PRO A 31 19.92 -13.72 -14.12
C PRO A 31 18.51 -13.61 -13.53
N CYS A 32 17.70 -14.65 -13.73
CA CYS A 32 16.33 -14.71 -13.20
C CYS A 32 16.27 -14.54 -11.68
N GLU A 33 17.26 -15.05 -10.95
CA GLU A 33 17.35 -14.91 -9.49
C GLU A 33 17.42 -13.44 -9.06
N ASP A 34 18.24 -12.63 -9.73
CA ASP A 34 18.39 -11.20 -9.44
C ASP A 34 17.08 -10.44 -9.73
N ILE A 35 16.41 -10.78 -10.84
CA ILE A 35 15.11 -10.21 -11.20
C ILE A 35 14.06 -10.56 -10.14
N LEU A 36 14.01 -11.82 -9.71
CA LEU A 36 13.08 -12.28 -8.67
C LEU A 36 13.32 -11.56 -7.33
N LEU A 37 14.57 -11.28 -6.97
CA LEU A 37 14.91 -10.49 -5.78
C LEU A 37 14.36 -9.05 -5.88
N GLN A 38 14.46 -8.40 -7.04
CA GLN A 38 13.88 -7.07 -7.25
C GLN A 38 12.34 -7.10 -7.20
N ILE A 39 11.71 -8.12 -7.79
CA ILE A 39 10.25 -8.32 -7.70
C ILE A 39 9.82 -8.48 -6.24
N ALA A 40 10.55 -9.26 -5.44
CA ALA A 40 10.27 -9.43 -4.02
C ALA A 40 10.39 -8.10 -3.24
N ALA A 41 11.39 -7.28 -3.55
CA ALA A 41 11.54 -5.95 -2.96
C ALA A 41 10.37 -5.01 -3.31
N ILE A 42 9.90 -5.04 -4.57
CA ILE A 42 8.70 -4.30 -4.99
C ILE A 42 7.47 -4.80 -4.24
N LYS A 43 7.25 -6.12 -4.17
CA LYS A 43 6.11 -6.71 -3.47
C LYS A 43 6.04 -6.22 -2.02
N SER A 44 7.17 -6.25 -1.30
CA SER A 44 7.26 -5.74 0.07
C SER A 44 6.96 -4.23 0.15
N SER A 45 7.48 -3.45 -0.80
CA SER A 45 7.29 -2.00 -0.83
C SER A 45 5.83 -1.60 -1.11
N VAL A 46 5.19 -2.28 -2.07
CA VAL A 46 3.76 -2.09 -2.39
C VAL A 46 2.90 -2.47 -1.19
N HIS A 47 3.18 -3.60 -0.54
CA HIS A 47 2.46 -4.03 0.65
C HIS A 47 2.48 -2.96 1.76
N LYS A 48 3.66 -2.38 2.04
CA LYS A 48 3.80 -1.30 3.02
C LYS A 48 3.00 -0.05 2.64
N VAL A 49 2.93 0.30 1.35
CA VAL A 49 2.13 1.45 0.89
C VAL A 49 0.64 1.21 1.14
N GLY A 50 0.12 0.02 0.86
CA GLY A 50 -1.27 -0.28 1.11
C GLY A 50 -1.63 -0.29 2.59
N ILE A 51 -0.74 -0.78 3.47
CA ILE A 51 -0.95 -0.67 4.93
C ILE A 51 -1.15 0.79 5.36
N VAL A 52 -0.28 1.70 4.93
CA VAL A 52 -0.39 3.12 5.30
C VAL A 52 -1.70 3.75 4.78
N ILE A 53 -2.14 3.37 3.59
CA ILE A 53 -3.42 3.84 3.03
C ILE A 53 -4.60 3.28 3.83
N MET A 54 -4.54 2.00 4.22
CA MET A 54 -5.59 1.37 5.03
C MET A 54 -5.67 1.95 6.43
N GLU A 55 -4.54 2.25 7.07
CA GLU A 55 -4.50 2.95 8.36
C GLU A 55 -5.20 4.31 8.27
N GLU A 56 -4.88 5.11 7.25
CA GLU A 56 -5.53 6.40 7.02
C GLU A 56 -7.04 6.23 6.76
N HIS A 57 -7.43 5.24 5.96
CA HIS A 57 -8.84 4.97 5.68
C HIS A 57 -9.61 4.53 6.94
N ALA A 58 -9.01 3.67 7.76
CA ALA A 58 -9.59 3.23 9.03
C ALA A 58 -9.75 4.40 10.00
N MET A 59 -8.72 5.24 10.18
CA MET A 59 -8.78 6.44 11.03
C MET A 59 -9.87 7.42 10.57
N GLN A 60 -10.07 7.60 9.27
CA GLN A 60 -11.13 8.46 8.73
C GLN A 60 -12.54 7.90 8.95
N CYS A 61 -12.69 6.57 8.98
CA CYS A 61 -13.98 5.91 9.23
C CYS A 61 -14.30 5.73 10.72
N MET A 62 -13.33 5.91 11.63
CA MET A 62 -13.54 5.92 13.08
C MET A 62 -14.18 7.24 13.53
N VAL A 63 -15.41 7.48 13.11
CA VAL A 63 -16.27 8.51 13.69
C VAL A 63 -17.17 7.84 14.71
N THR A 64 -16.97 8.19 15.98
CA THR A 64 -17.84 7.80 17.09
C THR A 64 -18.75 8.97 17.47
N ASP A 65 -19.98 8.69 17.85
CA ASP A 65 -20.84 9.71 18.50
C ASP A 65 -20.38 9.96 19.95
N ASP A 66 -21.06 10.88 20.63
CA ASP A 66 -20.76 11.25 22.03
C ASP A 66 -20.93 10.06 23.01
N ASP A 67 -21.68 9.04 22.61
CA ASP A 67 -21.94 7.81 23.36
C ASP A 67 -20.96 6.66 22.98
N GLY A 68 -20.02 6.91 22.06
CA GLY A 68 -19.02 5.94 21.61
C GLY A 68 -19.52 4.94 20.56
N ASN A 69 -20.71 5.13 19.99
CA ASN A 69 -21.22 4.27 18.92
C ASN A 69 -20.64 4.66 17.56
N LEU A 70 -20.42 3.66 16.71
CA LEU A 70 -20.00 3.87 15.33
C LEU A 70 -21.09 4.63 14.56
N VAL A 71 -20.74 5.81 14.04
CA VAL A 71 -21.68 6.69 13.31
C VAL A 71 -21.96 6.17 11.90
N ASP A 72 -21.06 5.37 11.33
CA ASP A 72 -21.22 4.80 9.99
C ASP A 72 -20.75 3.33 9.92
N LYS A 73 -21.64 2.43 10.33
CA LYS A 73 -21.45 0.97 10.25
C LYS A 73 -21.09 0.50 8.83
N LYS A 74 -21.67 1.12 7.80
CA LYS A 74 -21.46 0.72 6.39
C LYS A 74 -20.05 1.09 5.92
N GLN A 75 -19.53 2.24 6.36
CA GLN A 75 -18.13 2.59 6.12
C GLN A 75 -17.17 1.61 6.81
N MET A 76 -17.45 1.22 8.06
CA MET A 76 -16.63 0.23 8.76
C MET A 76 -16.64 -1.16 8.06
N GLU A 77 -17.79 -1.61 7.57
CA GLU A 77 -17.89 -2.85 6.78
C GLU A 77 -17.02 -2.81 5.51
N ASN A 78 -16.94 -1.65 4.84
CA ASN A 78 -16.08 -1.46 3.67
C ASN A 78 -14.58 -1.49 4.03
N VAL A 79 -14.19 -0.90 5.17
CA VAL A 79 -12.82 -0.97 5.68
C VAL A 79 -12.44 -2.41 5.97
N ILE A 80 -13.29 -3.16 6.69
CA ILE A 80 -13.06 -4.58 7.01
C ILE A 80 -12.92 -5.42 5.74
N LYS A 81 -13.82 -5.22 4.76
CA LYS A 81 -13.74 -5.93 3.47
C LYS A 81 -12.44 -5.63 2.72
N THR A 82 -11.99 -4.38 2.75
CA THR A 82 -10.72 -3.97 2.12
C THR A 82 -9.52 -4.61 2.83
N LEU A 83 -9.51 -4.64 4.16
CA LEU A 83 -8.48 -5.31 4.97
C LEU A 83 -8.40 -6.82 4.67
N LEU A 84 -9.53 -7.51 4.64
CA LEU A 84 -9.61 -8.95 4.33
C LEU A 84 -9.12 -9.31 2.92
N ASN A 85 -9.25 -8.38 1.97
CA ASN A 85 -8.72 -8.56 0.63
C ASN A 85 -7.20 -8.33 0.56
N TYR A 86 -6.67 -7.44 1.41
CA TYR A 86 -5.25 -7.11 1.44
C TYR A 86 -4.41 -8.13 2.23
N SER A 87 -5.04 -8.95 3.08
CA SER A 87 -4.40 -10.02 3.85
C SER A 87 -4.23 -11.33 3.08
N LYS A 88 -4.76 -11.43 1.86
CA LYS A 88 -4.61 -12.59 0.97
C LYS A 88 -3.38 -12.42 0.08
#